data_AF-A0A7C4ZIB9-F1
#
_entry.id   AF-A0A7C4ZIB9-F1
#
_cell.length_a   1.000
_cell.length_b   1.000
_cell.length_c   1.000
_cell.angle_alpha   90.00
_cell.angle_beta   90.00
_cell.angle_gamma   90.00
#
_symmetry.space_group_name_H-M   'P 1'
#
loop_
_entity.id
_entity.type
_entity.pdbx_description
1 polymer ?
#
loop_
_entity_poly.entity_id
_entity_poly.type
_entity_poly.pdbx_seq_one_letter_code
_entity_poly.pdbx_strand_id
1 'polypeptide(L)'
;MSEETRLIIALKKITYPNGQKLTRALVPFDVESRKYNPNSETINKILPIIDREYSLMIEESKEKRLTSALDQFLQNVSNIAIVGHGLVSALTSDLNEDSKTIVNALLETAWFRSSIEYVRSEFKRMKKRNPIRYAETVRQIADILGLDYAMHTFKQKGISIKRSTLAALCRVAGETPRIKTLIREGKLKLTIAFELPNIAEKDRERIAEQISMMSYEKQKKHLNKIKEKWKS
;
A
#
# COMPACT_ATOMS: atom_id res chain seq x y z
N MET A 1 16.47 6.18 12.75
CA MET A 1 15.02 5.93 12.89
C MET A 1 14.70 4.62 12.19
N SER A 2 14.18 3.61 12.90
CA SER A 2 13.65 2.42 12.22
C SER A 2 12.53 2.89 11.31
N GLU A 3 12.58 2.57 10.01
CA GLU A 3 11.46 2.87 9.13
C GLU A 3 10.21 2.14 9.63
N GLU A 4 9.30 2.90 10.25
CA GLU A 4 8.03 2.39 10.72
C GLU A 4 7.26 1.80 9.54
N THR A 5 6.63 0.66 9.78
CA THR A 5 5.81 -0.02 8.79
C THR A 5 4.58 0.82 8.48
N ARG A 6 4.38 1.18 7.21
CA ARG A 6 3.20 1.95 6.80
C ARG A 6 1.95 1.08 6.83
N LEU A 7 0.87 1.64 7.38
CA LEU A 7 -0.45 1.01 7.39
C LEU A 7 -1.17 1.23 6.07
N ILE A 8 -1.96 0.24 5.64
CA ILE A 8 -2.89 0.42 4.54
C ILE A 8 -4.14 1.09 5.08
N ILE A 9 -4.51 2.23 4.50
CA ILE A 9 -5.64 3.05 4.91
C ILE A 9 -6.58 3.23 3.71
N ALA A 10 -7.88 3.09 3.99
CA ALA A 10 -8.93 3.45 3.06
C ALA A 10 -9.59 4.76 3.50
N LEU A 11 -10.08 5.53 2.54
CA LEU A 11 -10.96 6.67 2.78
C LEU A 11 -12.37 6.31 2.38
N LYS A 12 -13.33 6.54 3.27
CA LYS A 12 -14.75 6.21 3.01
C LYS A 12 -15.66 7.28 3.58
N LYS A 13 -16.72 7.59 2.84
CA LYS A 13 -17.83 8.42 3.31
C LYS A 13 -18.64 7.61 4.33
N ILE A 14 -18.71 8.10 5.57
CA ILE A 14 -19.46 7.50 6.68
C ILE A 14 -20.64 8.41 7.01
N THR A 15 -21.80 7.81 7.28
CA THR A 15 -22.99 8.51 7.78
C THR A 15 -23.05 8.34 9.29
N TYR A 16 -23.02 9.45 10.02
CA TYR A 16 -23.13 9.47 11.48
C TYR A 16 -24.61 9.35 11.92
N PRO A 17 -24.89 8.97 13.18
CA PRO A 17 -26.27 8.87 13.69
C PRO A 17 -27.09 10.16 13.57
N ASN A 18 -26.44 11.33 13.56
CA ASN A 18 -27.06 12.63 13.34
C ASN A 18 -27.35 12.93 11.85
N GLY A 19 -27.16 11.97 10.95
CA GLY A 19 -27.34 12.12 9.49
C GLY A 19 -26.16 12.78 8.77
N GLN A 20 -25.16 13.29 9.49
CA GLN A 20 -24.01 13.96 8.89
C GLN A 20 -23.15 12.95 8.12
N LYS A 21 -22.81 13.27 6.86
CA LYS A 21 -21.93 12.43 6.03
C LYS A 21 -20.54 13.03 5.97
N LEU A 22 -19.54 12.32 6.49
CA LEU A 22 -18.14 12.77 6.47
C LEU A 22 -17.22 11.67 5.96
N THR A 23 -16.21 12.06 5.19
CA THR A 23 -15.13 11.15 4.82
C THR A 23 -14.24 10.91 6.02
N ARG A 24 -13.88 9.64 6.25
CA ARG A 24 -12.98 9.21 7.32
C ARG A 24 -11.98 8.20 6.81
N ALA A 25 -10.77 8.28 7.36
CA ALA A 25 -9.74 7.28 7.27
C ALA A 25 -10.12 6.07 8.12
N LEU A 26 -9.94 4.88 7.56
CA LEU A 26 -10.18 3.62 8.24
C LEU A 26 -9.14 2.58 7.83
N VAL A 27 -8.86 1.64 8.73
CA VAL A 27 -8.08 0.46 8.39
C VAL A 27 -9.04 -0.57 7.78
N PRO A 28 -8.87 -0.96 6.51
CA PRO A 28 -9.73 -1.96 5.91
C PRO A 28 -9.52 -3.30 6.60
N PHE A 29 -10.55 -3.82 7.25
CA PHE A 29 -10.57 -5.16 7.78
C PHE A 29 -11.11 -6.11 6.71
N ASP A 30 -10.31 -7.11 6.35
CA ASP A 30 -10.68 -8.10 5.36
C ASP A 30 -10.21 -9.48 5.84
N VAL A 31 -11.20 -10.31 6.20
CA VAL A 31 -11.01 -11.66 6.72
C VAL A 31 -10.37 -12.58 5.68
N GLU A 32 -10.66 -12.36 4.40
CA GLU A 32 -10.18 -13.20 3.30
C GLU A 32 -8.75 -12.87 2.91
N SER A 33 -8.39 -11.59 2.89
CA SER A 33 -7.03 -11.18 2.54
C SER A 33 -6.00 -11.34 3.67
N ARG A 34 -6.43 -11.71 4.89
CA ARG A 34 -5.60 -11.98 6.07
C ARG A 34 -4.43 -11.00 6.24
N LYS A 35 -4.71 -9.73 5.94
CA LYS A 35 -3.76 -8.61 6.04
C LYS A 35 -3.43 -8.33 7.49
N TYR A 36 -2.28 -7.69 7.71
CA TYR A 36 -1.89 -7.23 9.03
C TYR A 36 -2.95 -6.28 9.61
N ASN A 37 -3.39 -6.58 10.83
CA ASN A 37 -4.31 -5.74 11.58
C ASN A 37 -3.54 -4.99 12.69
N PRO A 38 -3.33 -3.67 12.55
CA PRO A 38 -2.65 -2.88 13.56
C PRO A 38 -3.42 -2.85 14.88
N ASN A 39 -2.69 -2.70 15.98
CA ASN A 39 -3.28 -2.55 17.31
C ASN A 39 -3.98 -1.18 17.47
N SER A 40 -4.86 -1.07 18.47
CA SER A 40 -5.65 0.14 18.72
C SER A 40 -4.81 1.39 18.96
N GLU A 41 -3.65 1.27 19.61
CA GLU A 41 -2.74 2.40 19.85
C GLU A 41 -2.22 2.99 18.53
N THR A 42 -1.75 2.11 17.63
CA THR A 42 -1.25 2.47 16.30
C THR A 42 -2.34 3.12 15.45
N ILE A 43 -3.56 2.57 15.50
CA ILE A 43 -4.74 3.11 14.81
C ILE A 43 -5.08 4.51 15.32
N ASN A 44 -5.21 4.66 16.65
CA ASN A 44 -5.58 5.91 17.30
C ASN A 44 -4.54 7.02 17.10
N LYS A 45 -3.28 6.66 16.85
CA LYS A 45 -2.21 7.60 16.50
C LYS A 45 -2.31 8.08 15.05
N ILE A 46 -2.57 7.18 14.10
CA ILE A 46 -2.42 7.46 12.66
C ILE A 46 -3.70 8.01 12.03
N LEU A 47 -4.88 7.45 12.33
CA LEU A 47 -6.12 7.85 11.65
C LEU A 47 -6.47 9.33 11.84
N PRO A 48 -6.36 9.93 13.05
CA PRO A 48 -6.67 11.35 13.23
C PRO A 48 -5.77 12.29 12.42
N ILE A 49 -4.52 11.89 12.20
CA ILE A 49 -3.59 12.67 11.35
C ILE A 49 -4.10 12.66 9.92
N ILE A 50 -4.46 11.49 9.38
CA ILE A 50 -4.95 11.37 8.00
C ILE A 50 -6.29 12.11 7.82
N ASP A 51 -7.20 12.01 8.79
CA ASP A 51 -8.48 12.74 8.78
C ASP A 51 -8.28 14.26 8.75
N ARG A 52 -7.33 14.75 9.55
CA ARG A 52 -6.96 16.17 9.56
C ARG A 52 -6.37 16.60 8.23
N GLU A 53 -5.38 15.88 7.72
CA GLU A 53 -4.71 16.20 6.45
C GLU A 53 -5.69 16.14 5.27
N TYR A 54 -6.62 15.18 5.27
CA TYR A 54 -7.66 15.10 4.26
C TYR A 54 -8.60 16.30 4.33
N SER A 55 -9.05 16.67 5.54
CA SER A 55 -9.94 17.83 5.73
C SER A 55 -9.27 19.13 5.27
N LEU A 56 -7.98 19.32 5.60
CA LEU A 56 -7.20 20.46 5.12
C LEU A 56 -7.11 20.48 3.59
N MET A 57 -6.84 19.34 2.95
CA MET A 57 -6.78 19.25 1.50
C MET A 57 -8.11 19.60 0.83
N ILE A 58 -9.24 19.19 1.40
CA ILE A 58 -10.57 19.57 0.89
C ILE A 58 -10.77 21.09 0.98
N GLU A 59 -10.45 21.72 2.11
CA GLU A 59 -10.57 23.18 2.24
C GLU A 59 -9.62 23.91 1.30
N GLU A 60 -8.35 23.50 1.24
CA GLU A 60 -7.37 24.12 0.34
C GLU A 60 -7.74 23.98 -1.14
N SER A 61 -8.41 22.88 -1.53
CA SER A 61 -8.85 22.68 -2.91
C SER A 61 -9.93 23.67 -3.38
N LYS A 62 -10.61 24.35 -2.45
CA LYS A 62 -11.58 25.42 -2.76
C LYS A 62 -10.88 26.74 -3.10
N GLU A 63 -9.69 26.97 -2.54
CA GLU A 63 -8.93 28.21 -2.70
C GLU A 63 -7.77 28.09 -3.70
N LYS A 64 -7.19 26.89 -3.81
CA LYS A 64 -6.02 26.58 -4.64
C LYS A 64 -6.36 25.53 -5.70
N ARG A 65 -5.47 25.34 -6.66
CA ARG A 65 -5.59 24.24 -7.65
C ARG A 65 -5.58 22.88 -6.93
N LEU A 66 -6.55 22.03 -7.23
CA LEU A 66 -6.68 20.67 -6.69
C LEU A 66 -5.36 19.88 -6.69
N THR A 67 -4.61 19.93 -7.80
CA THR A 67 -3.29 19.27 -7.91
C THR A 67 -2.32 19.66 -6.81
N SER A 68 -2.32 20.92 -6.36
CA SER A 68 -1.42 21.40 -5.31
C SER A 68 -1.85 20.89 -3.92
N ALA A 69 -3.15 20.92 -3.63
CA ALA A 69 -3.70 20.40 -2.39
C ALA A 69 -3.49 18.87 -2.26
N LEU A 70 -3.68 18.14 -3.36
CA LEU A 70 -3.40 16.70 -3.43
C LEU A 70 -1.92 16.39 -3.24
N ASP A 71 -1.03 17.18 -3.83
CA ASP A 71 0.41 16.99 -3.69
C ASP A 71 0.83 17.14 -2.21
N GLN A 72 0.37 18.19 -1.55
CA GLN A 72 0.65 18.43 -0.13
C GLN A 72 0.11 17.30 0.76
N PHE A 73 -1.15 16.90 0.55
CA PHE A 73 -1.77 15.78 1.26
C PHE A 73 -0.93 14.50 1.11
N LEU A 74 -0.61 14.11 -0.13
CA LEU A 74 0.12 12.88 -0.40
C LEU A 74 1.55 12.93 0.15
N GLN A 75 2.23 14.07 0.10
CA GLN A 75 3.54 14.23 0.73
C GLN A 75 3.48 14.02 2.25
N ASN A 76 2.46 14.58 2.92
CA ASN A 76 2.30 14.49 4.36
C ASN A 76 1.94 13.06 4.81
N VAL A 77 0.97 12.42 4.15
CA VAL A 77 0.44 11.12 4.61
C VAL A 77 1.24 9.92 4.13
N SER A 78 1.92 10.00 2.98
CA SER A 78 2.58 8.83 2.37
C SER A 78 3.79 8.33 3.15
N ASN A 79 4.28 9.10 4.13
CA ASN A 79 5.37 8.66 5.00
C ASN A 79 4.87 7.81 6.18
N ILE A 80 3.60 7.99 6.57
CA ILE A 80 3.00 7.29 7.73
C ILE A 80 2.03 6.18 7.30
N ALA A 81 1.43 6.30 6.11
CA ALA A 81 0.43 5.35 5.61
C ALA A 81 0.51 5.16 4.09
N ILE A 82 -0.09 4.07 3.63
CA ILE A 82 -0.42 3.78 2.24
C ILE A 82 -1.89 4.18 2.09
N VAL A 83 -2.12 5.39 1.60
CA VAL A 83 -3.47 5.91 1.32
C VAL A 83 -3.72 5.77 -0.18
N GLY A 84 -4.80 5.09 -0.55
CA GLY A 84 -5.20 4.99 -1.95
C GLY A 84 -6.60 4.42 -2.13
N HIS A 85 -6.94 3.38 -1.38
CA HIS A 85 -8.25 2.75 -1.50
C HIS A 85 -9.36 3.72 -1.10
N GLY A 86 -10.31 3.95 -2.01
CA GLY A 86 -11.44 4.87 -1.77
C GLY A 86 -11.08 6.36 -1.80
N LEU A 87 -9.81 6.74 -2.07
CA LEU A 87 -9.42 8.15 -2.17
C LEU A 87 -10.17 8.86 -3.32
N VAL A 88 -10.15 8.28 -4.52
CA VAL A 88 -10.80 8.86 -5.70
C VAL A 88 -12.30 8.99 -5.49
N SER A 89 -12.96 7.95 -4.96
CA SER A 89 -14.40 7.99 -4.72
C SER A 89 -14.79 9.00 -3.62
N ALA A 90 -13.98 9.12 -2.57
CA ALA A 90 -14.18 10.14 -1.54
C ALA A 90 -14.05 11.55 -2.11
N LEU A 91 -12.98 11.81 -2.87
CA LEU A 91 -12.75 13.10 -3.52
C LEU A 91 -13.87 13.47 -4.51
N THR A 92 -14.29 12.52 -5.35
CA THR A 92 -15.41 12.72 -6.27
C THR A 92 -16.68 13.12 -5.53
N SER A 93 -16.97 12.47 -4.40
CA SER A 93 -18.14 12.82 -3.58
C SER A 93 -18.00 14.15 -2.86
N ASP A 94 -16.81 14.50 -2.38
CA ASP A 94 -16.60 15.67 -1.52
C ASP A 94 -16.36 16.96 -2.30
N LEU A 95 -15.80 16.85 -3.50
CA LEU A 95 -15.54 17.98 -4.40
C LEU A 95 -16.59 18.13 -5.49
N ASN A 96 -17.50 17.16 -5.63
CA ASN A 96 -18.48 17.09 -6.73
C ASN A 96 -17.79 17.13 -8.11
N GLU A 97 -16.65 16.44 -8.22
CA GLU A 97 -15.83 16.35 -9.43
C GLU A 97 -15.82 14.92 -9.96
N ASP A 98 -15.83 14.76 -11.28
CA ASP A 98 -15.81 13.43 -11.87
C ASP A 98 -14.48 12.70 -11.59
N SER A 99 -14.53 11.36 -11.55
CA SER A 99 -13.37 10.55 -11.20
C SER A 99 -12.18 10.73 -12.15
N LYS A 100 -12.41 11.07 -13.42
CA LYS A 100 -11.35 11.27 -14.41
C LYS A 100 -10.61 12.58 -14.13
N THR A 101 -11.33 13.64 -13.76
CA THR A 101 -10.73 14.90 -13.31
C THR A 101 -9.86 14.71 -12.08
N ILE A 102 -10.36 13.99 -11.06
CA ILE A 102 -9.59 13.65 -9.86
C ILE A 102 -8.32 12.85 -10.19
N VAL A 103 -8.45 11.81 -11.03
CA VAL A 103 -7.32 10.98 -11.43
C VAL A 103 -6.28 11.78 -12.21
N ASN A 104 -6.68 12.63 -13.15
CA ASN A 104 -5.75 13.49 -13.88
C ASN A 104 -4.99 14.42 -12.94
N ALA A 105 -5.67 15.06 -11.99
CA ALA A 105 -5.03 15.90 -10.99
C ALA A 105 -4.01 15.11 -10.15
N LEU A 106 -4.35 13.87 -9.74
CA LEU A 106 -3.43 12.98 -9.03
C LEU A 106 -2.18 12.65 -9.86
N LEU A 107 -2.34 12.32 -11.15
CA LEU A 107 -1.24 11.98 -12.05
C LEU A 107 -0.30 13.18 -12.32
N GLU A 108 -0.81 14.40 -12.16
CA GLU A 108 -0.04 15.64 -12.33
C GLU A 108 0.77 16.05 -11.09
N THR A 109 0.49 15.47 -9.91
CA THR A 109 1.22 15.76 -8.67
C THR A 109 2.72 15.46 -8.78
N ALA A 110 3.54 16.24 -8.08
CA ALA A 110 4.98 15.98 -7.98
C ALA A 110 5.23 14.68 -7.19
N TRP A 111 4.40 14.37 -6.21
CA TRP A 111 4.37 13.11 -5.49
C TRP A 111 4.19 11.91 -6.43
N PHE A 112 3.26 11.97 -7.38
CA PHE A 112 3.04 10.84 -8.30
C PHE A 112 4.24 10.64 -9.23
N ARG A 113 4.76 11.75 -9.79
CA ARG A 113 5.94 11.72 -10.67
C ARG A 113 7.16 11.16 -9.95
N SER A 114 7.43 11.62 -8.74
CA SER A 114 8.55 11.12 -7.91
C SER A 114 8.36 9.65 -7.50
N SER A 115 7.12 9.23 -7.22
CA SER A 115 6.79 7.82 -6.91
C SER A 115 7.04 6.90 -8.11
N ILE A 116 6.63 7.31 -9.31
CA ILE A 116 6.91 6.58 -10.55
C ILE A 116 8.42 6.51 -10.80
N GLU A 117 9.15 7.62 -10.62
CA GLU A 117 10.60 7.64 -10.79
C GLU A 117 11.30 6.70 -9.83
N TYR A 118 10.88 6.72 -8.56
CA TYR A 118 11.38 5.80 -7.55
C TYR A 118 11.15 4.34 -7.96
N VAL A 119 9.92 3.97 -8.34
CA VAL A 119 9.59 2.61 -8.81
C VAL A 119 10.43 2.23 -10.03
N ARG A 120 10.62 3.14 -10.98
CA ARG A 120 11.45 2.93 -12.18
C ARG A 120 12.92 2.64 -11.81
N SER A 121 13.46 3.45 -10.91
CA SER A 121 14.85 3.33 -10.45
C SER A 121 15.08 2.02 -9.71
N GLU A 122 14.13 1.59 -8.88
CA GLU A 122 14.20 0.33 -8.14
C GLU A 122 13.96 -0.87 -9.04
N PHE A 123 13.04 -0.78 -10.00
CA PHE A 123 12.72 -1.86 -10.95
C PHE A 123 13.97 -2.37 -11.69
N LYS A 124 14.81 -1.45 -12.17
CA LYS A 124 16.06 -1.77 -12.90
C LYS A 124 17.14 -2.44 -12.05
N ARG A 125 17.04 -2.39 -10.72
CA ARG A 125 18.06 -2.96 -9.82
C ARG A 125 17.90 -4.46 -9.65
N MET A 126 19.01 -5.19 -9.68
CA MET A 126 19.04 -6.60 -9.24
C MET A 126 18.69 -6.75 -7.75
N LYS A 127 19.27 -5.88 -6.90
CA LYS A 127 18.99 -5.80 -5.46
C LYS A 127 18.33 -4.46 -5.14
N LYS A 128 17.11 -4.50 -4.62
CA LYS A 128 16.36 -3.30 -4.24
C LYS A 128 17.05 -2.62 -3.05
N ARG A 129 17.16 -1.29 -3.06
CA ARG A 129 17.72 -0.52 -1.93
C ARG A 129 16.85 -0.68 -0.70
N ASN A 130 15.55 -0.53 -0.91
CA ASN A 130 14.54 -0.73 0.11
C ASN A 130 13.40 -1.57 -0.49
N PRO A 131 13.46 -2.91 -0.35
CA PRO A 131 12.45 -3.80 -0.92
C PRO A 131 11.03 -3.52 -0.39
N ILE A 132 10.89 -3.07 0.86
CA ILE A 132 9.58 -2.76 1.45
C ILE A 132 9.05 -1.44 0.92
N ARG A 133 9.83 -0.36 0.95
CA ARG A 133 9.40 0.92 0.35
C ARG A 133 9.05 0.76 -1.13
N TYR A 134 9.79 -0.05 -1.87
CA TYR A 134 9.44 -0.41 -3.25
C TYR A 134 8.05 -1.05 -3.35
N ALA A 135 7.79 -2.11 -2.59
CA ALA A 135 6.49 -2.78 -2.59
C ALA A 135 5.35 -1.86 -2.17
N GLU A 136 5.56 -1.06 -1.12
CA GLU A 136 4.55 -0.14 -0.59
C GLU A 136 4.26 1.04 -1.53
N THR A 137 5.27 1.60 -2.21
CA THR A 137 5.03 2.64 -3.24
C THR A 137 4.25 2.07 -4.44
N VAL A 138 4.60 0.86 -4.87
CA VAL A 138 3.85 0.15 -5.93
C VAL A 138 2.40 -0.08 -5.49
N ARG A 139 2.18 -0.53 -4.24
CA ARG A 139 0.85 -0.71 -3.67
C ARG A 139 0.06 0.58 -3.63
N GLN A 140 0.67 1.68 -3.20
CA GLN A 140 -0.02 2.96 -3.09
C GLN A 140 -0.54 3.44 -4.45
N ILE A 141 0.30 3.38 -5.49
CA ILE A 141 -0.10 3.69 -6.86
C ILE A 141 -1.24 2.77 -7.32
N ALA A 142 -1.13 1.46 -7.06
CA ALA A 142 -2.16 0.49 -7.41
C ALA A 142 -3.49 0.70 -6.68
N ASP A 143 -3.45 1.14 -5.42
CA ASP A 143 -4.66 1.41 -4.64
C ASP A 143 -5.35 2.70 -5.07
N ILE A 144 -4.60 3.69 -5.55
CA ILE A 144 -5.14 4.95 -6.10
C ILE A 144 -5.78 4.70 -7.49
N LEU A 145 -5.07 4.04 -8.39
CA LEU A 145 -5.46 3.91 -9.79
C LEU A 145 -6.29 2.66 -10.09
N GLY A 146 -6.26 1.66 -9.21
CA GLY A 146 -6.66 0.30 -9.52
C GLY A 146 -5.53 -0.48 -10.22
N LEU A 147 -5.55 -1.80 -10.09
CA LEU A 147 -4.48 -2.68 -10.59
C LEU A 147 -4.25 -2.55 -12.10
N ASP A 148 -5.32 -2.60 -12.90
CA ASP A 148 -5.21 -2.59 -14.35
C ASP A 148 -4.70 -1.26 -14.90
N TYR A 149 -5.20 -0.15 -14.34
CA TYR A 149 -4.74 1.16 -14.76
C TYR A 149 -3.31 1.43 -14.28
N ALA A 150 -2.95 1.03 -13.06
CA ALA A 150 -1.56 1.12 -12.58
C ALA A 150 -0.59 0.31 -13.47
N MET A 151 -0.95 -0.91 -13.89
CA MET A 151 -0.15 -1.70 -14.83
C MET A 151 0.07 -0.96 -16.15
N HIS A 152 -0.99 -0.38 -16.70
CA HIS A 152 -0.91 0.39 -17.93
C HIS A 152 0.01 1.61 -17.76
N THR A 153 -0.15 2.37 -16.68
CA THR A 153 0.70 3.53 -16.36
C THR A 153 2.16 3.13 -16.19
N PHE A 154 2.46 2.03 -15.48
CA PHE A 154 3.82 1.51 -15.36
C PHE A 154 4.41 1.15 -16.72
N LYS A 155 3.65 0.46 -17.58
CA LYS A 155 4.09 0.09 -18.94
C LYS A 155 4.42 1.34 -19.78
N GLN A 156 3.56 2.36 -19.76
CA GLN A 156 3.79 3.64 -20.46
C GLN A 156 5.06 4.36 -19.97
N LYS A 157 5.48 4.13 -18.73
CA LYS A 157 6.69 4.71 -18.13
C LYS A 157 7.92 3.79 -18.24
N GLY A 158 7.83 2.72 -19.03
CA GLY A 158 8.93 1.78 -19.28
C GLY A 158 9.16 0.76 -18.17
N ILE A 159 8.16 0.53 -17.31
CA ILE A 159 8.23 -0.40 -16.18
C ILE A 159 7.30 -1.59 -16.48
N SER A 160 7.86 -2.69 -16.96
CA SER A 160 7.08 -3.88 -17.34
C SER A 160 6.92 -4.83 -16.14
N ILE A 161 5.86 -4.65 -15.36
CA ILE A 161 5.51 -5.51 -14.22
C ILE A 161 4.33 -6.41 -14.62
N LYS A 162 4.49 -7.73 -14.51
CA LYS A 162 3.40 -8.69 -14.74
C LYS A 162 2.32 -8.54 -13.66
N ARG A 163 1.06 -8.83 -14.00
CA ARG A 163 -0.08 -8.75 -13.07
C ARG A 163 0.16 -9.55 -11.77
N SER A 164 0.69 -10.76 -11.89
CA SER A 164 1.03 -11.59 -10.73
C SER A 164 2.12 -10.96 -9.85
N THR A 165 3.15 -10.36 -10.43
CA THR A 165 4.19 -9.65 -9.70
C THR A 165 3.64 -8.39 -9.01
N LEU A 166 2.78 -7.63 -9.69
CA LEU A 166 2.13 -6.45 -9.11
C LEU A 166 1.25 -6.84 -7.91
N ALA A 167 0.44 -7.88 -8.06
CA ALA A 167 -0.38 -8.42 -6.98
C ALA A 167 0.48 -8.92 -5.80
N ALA A 168 1.59 -9.59 -6.07
CA ALA A 168 2.50 -10.05 -5.04
C ALA A 168 3.20 -8.90 -4.30
N LEU A 169 3.63 -7.84 -5.00
CA LEU A 169 4.16 -6.62 -4.38
C LEU A 169 3.12 -5.95 -3.50
N CYS A 170 1.88 -5.85 -3.99
CA CYS A 170 0.76 -5.33 -3.23
C CYS A 170 0.50 -6.14 -1.95
N ARG A 171 0.61 -7.47 -2.01
CA ARG A 171 0.47 -8.34 -0.85
C ARG A 171 1.60 -8.12 0.15
N VAL A 172 2.85 -8.07 -0.31
CA VAL A 172 4.03 -7.81 0.54
C VAL A 172 3.92 -6.45 1.25
N ALA A 173 3.38 -5.44 0.57
CA ALA A 173 3.13 -4.13 1.19
C ALA A 173 2.13 -4.18 2.35
N GLY A 174 1.25 -5.19 2.41
CA GLY A 174 0.28 -5.40 3.49
C GLY A 174 0.71 -6.46 4.52
N GLU A 175 1.95 -6.93 4.47
CA GLU A 175 2.46 -7.91 5.43
C GLU A 175 2.71 -7.29 6.81
N THR A 176 2.88 -8.17 7.80
CA THR A 176 3.11 -7.78 9.19
C THR A 176 4.44 -7.04 9.35
N PRO A 177 4.58 -6.21 10.41
CA PRO A 177 5.86 -5.58 10.75
C PRO A 177 7.00 -6.60 10.83
N ARG A 178 6.74 -7.79 11.37
CA ARG A 178 7.77 -8.83 11.52
C ARG A 178 8.29 -9.33 10.18
N ILE A 179 7.40 -9.70 9.26
CA ILE A 179 7.77 -10.16 7.92
C ILE A 179 8.50 -9.05 7.16
N LYS A 180 8.02 -7.81 7.25
CA LYS A 180 8.67 -6.66 6.63
C LYS A 180 10.08 -6.45 7.16
N THR A 181 10.30 -6.61 8.47
CA THR A 181 11.64 -6.55 9.08
C THR A 181 12.58 -7.62 8.53
N LEU A 182 12.13 -8.89 8.42
CA LEU A 182 12.94 -9.96 7.81
C LEU A 182 13.35 -9.65 6.36
N ILE A 183 12.48 -8.97 5.61
CA ILE A 183 12.76 -8.55 4.23
C ILE A 183 13.77 -7.39 4.20
N ARG A 184 13.63 -6.38 5.08
CA ARG A 184 14.58 -5.27 5.18
C ARG A 184 15.99 -5.76 5.57
N GLU A 185 16.07 -6.71 6.49
CA GLU A 185 17.32 -7.34 6.93
C GLU A 185 17.93 -8.27 5.85
N GLY A 186 17.23 -8.52 4.75
CA GLY A 186 17.68 -9.41 3.68
C GLY A 186 17.63 -10.91 4.01
N LYS A 187 17.12 -11.28 5.19
CA LYS A 187 16.91 -12.67 5.62
C LYS A 187 15.78 -13.34 4.83
N LEU A 188 14.82 -12.55 4.36
CA LEU A 188 13.73 -12.99 3.49
C LEU A 188 13.76 -12.23 2.16
N LYS A 189 14.05 -12.93 1.05
CA LYS A 189 14.01 -12.30 -0.29
C LYS A 189 12.56 -11.97 -0.67
N LEU A 190 12.34 -10.87 -1.41
CA LEU A 190 11.02 -10.51 -1.93
C LEU A 190 10.34 -11.64 -2.71
N THR A 191 11.10 -12.37 -3.53
CA THR A 191 10.57 -13.50 -4.31
C THR A 191 10.08 -14.66 -3.44
N ILE A 192 10.69 -14.85 -2.26
CA ILE A 192 10.24 -15.85 -1.28
C ILE A 192 9.03 -15.30 -0.51
N ALA A 193 9.04 -14.02 -0.16
CA ALA A 193 7.88 -13.36 0.46
C ALA A 193 6.63 -13.46 -0.42
N PHE A 194 6.78 -13.36 -1.76
CA PHE A 194 5.69 -13.55 -2.75
C PHE A 194 5.05 -14.94 -2.70
N GLU A 195 5.74 -15.91 -2.14
CA GLU A 195 5.30 -17.29 -2.06
C GLU A 195 4.76 -17.69 -0.69
N LEU A 196 4.81 -16.79 0.31
CA LEU A 196 4.20 -17.04 1.61
C LEU A 196 2.69 -17.38 1.47
N PRO A 197 2.21 -18.39 2.19
CA PRO A 197 0.82 -18.82 2.12
C PRO A 197 -0.13 -17.77 2.71
N ASN A 198 -1.34 -17.67 2.15
CA ASN A 198 -2.40 -16.80 2.67
C ASN A 198 -3.09 -17.45 3.87
N ILE A 199 -2.38 -17.58 4.99
CA ILE A 199 -2.87 -18.19 6.24
C ILE A 199 -2.91 -17.16 7.38
N ALA A 200 -3.30 -17.59 8.59
CA ALA A 200 -3.41 -16.72 9.75
C ALA A 200 -2.09 -16.03 10.06
N GLU A 201 -2.16 -14.80 10.55
CA GLU A 201 -1.00 -13.91 10.76
C GLU A 201 0.13 -14.61 11.52
N LYS A 202 -0.18 -15.16 12.71
CA LYS A 202 0.79 -15.85 13.57
C LYS A 202 1.49 -17.01 12.89
N ASP A 203 0.76 -17.82 12.12
CA ASP A 203 1.35 -18.94 11.38
C ASP A 203 2.23 -18.48 10.23
N ARG A 204 1.80 -17.43 9.52
CA ARG A 204 2.56 -16.85 8.41
C ARG A 204 3.87 -16.23 8.89
N GLU A 205 3.85 -15.53 10.02
CA GLU A 205 5.06 -15.02 10.67
C GLU A 205 6.00 -16.15 11.09
N ARG A 206 5.49 -17.18 11.77
CA ARG A 206 6.27 -18.35 12.17
C ARG A 206 6.95 -19.02 10.97
N ILE A 207 6.23 -19.20 9.87
CA ILE A 207 6.78 -19.77 8.64
C ILE A 207 7.87 -18.87 8.08
N ALA A 208 7.62 -17.56 8.00
CA ALA A 208 8.61 -16.59 7.51
C ALA A 208 9.90 -16.60 8.34
N GLU A 209 9.80 -16.69 9.66
CA GLU A 209 10.95 -16.80 10.55
C GLU A 209 11.72 -18.10 10.36
N GLN A 210 11.02 -19.23 10.31
CA GLN A 210 11.64 -20.54 10.08
C GLN A 210 12.41 -20.58 8.77
N ILE A 211 11.82 -20.11 7.67
CA ILE A 211 12.49 -20.12 6.37
C ILE A 211 13.60 -19.08 6.29
N SER A 212 13.56 -17.99 7.06
CA SER A 212 14.60 -16.95 7.06
C SER A 212 15.99 -17.44 7.46
N MET A 213 16.06 -18.58 8.18
CA MET A 213 17.30 -19.23 8.59
C MET A 213 17.81 -20.27 7.58
N MET A 214 17.09 -20.50 6.49
CA MET A 214 17.39 -21.54 5.50
C MET A 214 18.05 -20.98 4.24
N SER A 215 18.77 -21.83 3.51
CA SER A 215 19.23 -21.50 2.15
C SER A 215 18.03 -21.33 1.20
N TYR A 216 18.19 -20.54 0.14
CA TYR A 216 17.12 -20.23 -0.82
C TYR A 216 16.42 -21.47 -1.40
N GLU A 217 17.16 -22.52 -1.73
CA GLU A 217 16.61 -23.78 -2.24
C GLU A 217 15.76 -24.49 -1.19
N LYS A 218 16.22 -24.50 0.07
CA LYS A 218 15.47 -25.06 1.20
C LYS A 218 14.21 -24.24 1.48
N GLN A 219 14.28 -22.92 1.39
CA GLN A 219 13.11 -22.03 1.52
C GLN A 219 12.02 -22.42 0.51
N LYS A 220 12.37 -22.55 -0.77
CA LYS A 220 11.42 -22.96 -1.82
C LYS A 220 10.83 -24.34 -1.59
N LYS A 221 11.67 -25.32 -1.25
CA LYS A 221 11.22 -26.70 -0.99
C LYS A 221 10.25 -26.73 0.20
N HIS A 222 10.53 -25.97 1.25
CA HIS A 222 9.67 -25.89 2.43
C HIS A 222 8.33 -25.22 2.12
N LEU A 223 8.35 -24.11 1.38
CA LEU A 223 7.12 -23.42 0.96
C LEU A 223 6.23 -24.27 0.05
N ASN A 224 6.80 -25.07 -0.85
CA ASN A 224 6.02 -25.99 -1.68
C ASN A 224 5.30 -27.06 -0.85
N LYS A 225 5.99 -27.67 0.13
CA LYS A 225 5.38 -28.63 1.06
C LYS A 225 4.24 -28.01 1.87
N ILE A 226 4.40 -26.77 2.31
CA ILE A 226 3.35 -26.03 3.02
C ILE A 226 2.17 -25.81 2.06
N LYS A 227 2.39 -25.29 0.86
CA LYS A 227 1.32 -25.05 -0.12
C LYS A 227 0.53 -26.33 -0.45
N GLU A 228 1.19 -27.48 -0.51
CA GLU A 228 0.52 -28.78 -0.68
C GLU A 228 -0.37 -29.12 0.53
N LYS A 229 0.13 -28.91 1.75
CA LYS A 229 -0.63 -29.16 3.00
C LYS A 229 -1.86 -28.26 3.18
N TRP A 230 -1.85 -27.06 2.60
CA TRP A 230 -2.96 -26.09 2.71
C TRP A 230 -3.81 -25.97 1.43
N LYS A 231 -3.61 -26.86 0.45
CA LYS A 231 -4.49 -27.03 -0.73
C LYS A 231 -5.67 -27.99 -0.48
N SER A 232 -5.70 -28.63 0.69
CA SER A 232 -6.81 -29.41 1.25
C SER A 232 -7.67 -28.54 2.17
#